data_AF-A0A257GXZ8-F1
#
_entry.id   AF-A0A257GXZ8-F1
#
_cell.length_a   1.000
_cell.length_b   1.000
_cell.length_c   1.000
_cell.angle_alpha   90.00
_cell.angle_beta   90.00
_cell.angle_gamma   90.00
#
_symmetry.space_group_name_H-M   'P 1'
#
loop_
_entity.id
_entity.type
_entity.pdbx_description
1 polymer ?
#
loop_
_entity_poly.entity_id
_entity_poly.type
_entity_poly.pdbx_seq_one_letter_code
_entity_poly.pdbx_strand_id
1 'polypeptide(L)'
;MCGVALPPGLKNASRLPEPIFTPATKAEMGDHDENISFDRMVEIIGRDLAERVRSISIRLYSEAAGYALTRGIIIADTKFEFGLDQDGTLTLMDEILTPDSSRFWPAASYQEGTNPPSYDKQFLRDWLEQAEVNGRPWDKKAPAPKMPVLVVENTKSKYSEALSKIALSN
;
A
#
# COMPACT_ATOMS: atom_id res chain seq x y z
N MET A 1 0.38 -16.41 -0.04
CA MET A 1 1.03 -15.08 -0.14
C MET A 1 2.09 -14.99 0.94
N CYS A 2 3.37 -14.74 0.63
CA CYS A 2 4.47 -14.72 1.61
C CYS A 2 4.53 -15.93 2.57
N GLY A 3 4.20 -17.13 2.08
CA GLY A 3 4.11 -18.35 2.92
C GLY A 3 2.80 -18.54 3.70
N VAL A 4 1.90 -17.54 3.72
CA VAL A 4 0.57 -17.65 4.33
C VAL A 4 -0.41 -18.27 3.34
N ALA A 5 -1.09 -19.34 3.76
CA ALA A 5 -2.17 -19.97 3.00
C ALA A 5 -3.41 -19.05 3.00
N LEU A 6 -3.93 -18.76 1.82
CA LEU A 6 -5.15 -17.97 1.68
C LEU A 6 -6.38 -18.90 1.60
N PRO A 7 -7.54 -18.47 2.12
CA PRO A 7 -8.79 -19.19 1.92
C PRO A 7 -9.07 -19.46 0.43
N PRO A 8 -9.68 -20.61 0.08
CA PRO A 8 -10.11 -20.85 -1.29
C PRO A 8 -11.27 -19.91 -1.66
N GLY A 9 -11.47 -19.69 -2.96
CA GLY A 9 -12.62 -18.95 -3.49
C GLY A 9 -12.51 -17.41 -3.42
N LEU A 10 -11.36 -16.87 -3.02
CA LEU A 10 -11.11 -15.42 -3.09
C LEU A 10 -11.14 -14.94 -4.54
N LYS A 11 -11.85 -13.84 -4.76
CA LYS A 11 -11.87 -13.02 -5.97
C LYS A 11 -11.01 -11.77 -5.78
N ASN A 12 -10.87 -10.96 -6.83
CA ASN A 12 -10.20 -9.66 -6.71
C ASN A 12 -10.88 -8.79 -5.62
N ALA A 13 -10.09 -8.03 -4.87
CA ALA A 13 -10.56 -7.20 -3.75
C ALA A 13 -11.35 -7.95 -2.65
N SER A 14 -11.25 -9.29 -2.55
CA SER A 14 -11.89 -10.01 -1.45
C SER A 14 -11.31 -9.58 -0.11
N ARG A 15 -12.19 -9.39 0.87
CA ARG A 15 -11.75 -9.15 2.24
C ARG A 15 -11.21 -10.46 2.83
N LEU A 16 -10.00 -10.40 3.38
CA LEU A 16 -9.45 -11.53 4.13
C LEU A 16 -10.15 -11.67 5.50
N PRO A 17 -10.26 -12.89 6.06
CA PRO A 17 -10.82 -13.10 7.39
C PRO A 17 -10.09 -12.29 8.47
N GLU A 18 -8.77 -12.22 8.34
CA GLU A 18 -7.87 -11.44 9.19
C GLU A 18 -6.80 -10.76 8.33
N PRO A 19 -6.25 -9.62 8.77
CA PRO A 19 -5.09 -9.02 8.13
C PRO A 19 -3.90 -9.97 8.20
N ILE A 20 -3.11 -10.02 7.12
CA ILE A 20 -1.91 -10.85 7.05
C ILE A 20 -0.66 -9.99 6.96
N PHE A 21 0.44 -10.51 7.50
CA PHE A 21 1.74 -9.86 7.41
C PHE A 21 2.53 -10.43 6.24
N THR A 22 2.87 -9.57 5.28
CA THR A 22 3.56 -9.94 4.03
C THR A 22 4.85 -9.15 3.92
N PRO A 23 5.96 -9.62 4.52
CA PRO A 23 7.22 -8.87 4.51
C PRO A 23 7.87 -8.86 3.13
N ALA A 24 8.59 -7.79 2.84
CA ALA A 24 9.43 -7.66 1.67
C ALA A 24 10.83 -7.17 2.06
N THR A 25 11.85 -7.56 1.29
CA THR A 25 13.19 -6.98 1.40
C THR A 25 13.23 -5.64 0.67
N LYS A 26 14.00 -4.70 1.21
CA LYS A 26 14.31 -3.44 0.54
C LYS A 26 15.42 -3.69 -0.48
N ALA A 27 15.10 -3.54 -1.76
CA ALA A 27 16.09 -3.74 -2.82
C ALA A 27 17.09 -2.58 -2.89
N GLU A 28 18.27 -2.81 -3.50
CA GLU A 28 19.18 -1.70 -3.80
C GLU A 28 18.55 -0.73 -4.82
N MET A 29 19.09 0.49 -4.86
CA MET A 29 18.52 1.59 -5.64
C MET A 29 18.48 1.26 -7.15
N GLY A 30 17.30 0.90 -7.65
CA GLY A 30 17.08 0.51 -9.05
C GLY A 30 16.33 -0.80 -9.25
N ASP A 31 16.23 -1.63 -8.19
CA ASP A 31 15.51 -2.90 -8.20
C ASP A 31 14.17 -2.83 -7.44
N HIS A 32 13.33 -3.86 -7.62
CA HIS A 32 12.03 -3.97 -6.95
C HIS A 32 12.13 -4.73 -5.64
N ASP A 33 11.40 -4.29 -4.61
CA ASP A 33 11.25 -5.01 -3.35
C ASP A 33 10.75 -6.45 -3.58
N GLU A 34 11.38 -7.42 -2.92
CA GLU A 34 11.05 -8.83 -3.07
C GLU A 34 10.23 -9.32 -1.88
N ASN A 35 9.04 -9.86 -2.15
CA ASN A 35 8.22 -10.51 -1.13
C ASN A 35 8.93 -11.75 -0.57
N ILE A 36 9.15 -11.79 0.73
CA ILE A 36 9.78 -12.91 1.43
C ILE A 36 8.80 -13.62 2.36
N SER A 37 9.13 -14.85 2.76
CA SER A 37 8.40 -15.52 3.84
C SER A 37 8.74 -14.92 5.20
N PHE A 38 7.86 -15.12 6.19
CA PHE A 38 8.17 -14.74 7.57
C PHE A 38 9.39 -15.49 8.10
N ASP A 39 9.57 -16.77 7.75
CA ASP A 39 10.75 -17.54 8.14
C ASP A 39 12.04 -16.93 7.58
N ARG A 40 12.01 -16.45 6.33
CA ARG A 40 13.16 -15.74 5.74
C ARG A 40 13.46 -14.44 6.46
N MET A 41 12.43 -13.69 6.89
CA MET A 41 12.63 -12.49 7.72
C MET A 41 13.26 -12.85 9.07
N VAL A 42 12.82 -13.93 9.70
CA VAL A 42 13.39 -14.45 10.96
C VAL A 42 14.87 -14.80 10.81
N GLU A 43 15.28 -15.36 9.68
CA GLU A 43 16.70 -15.62 9.38
C GLU A 43 17.52 -14.33 9.26
N ILE A 44 16.93 -13.25 8.74
CA ILE A 44 17.64 -11.98 8.49
C ILE A 44 17.77 -11.14 9.77
N ILE A 45 16.69 -11.01 10.56
CA ILE A 45 16.65 -10.06 11.70
C ILE A 45 16.47 -10.73 13.07
N GLY A 46 16.38 -12.05 13.11
CA GLY A 46 16.12 -12.82 14.33
C GLY A 46 14.63 -12.92 14.69
N ARG A 47 14.27 -14.01 15.38
CA ARG A 47 12.88 -14.36 15.69
C ARG A 47 12.17 -13.30 16.52
N ASP A 48 12.79 -12.85 17.61
CA ASP A 48 12.15 -11.94 18.56
C ASP A 48 11.81 -10.60 17.90
N LEU A 49 12.71 -10.08 17.06
CA LEU A 49 12.48 -8.84 16.35
C LEU A 49 11.43 -9.00 15.25
N ALA A 50 11.49 -10.08 14.47
CA ALA A 50 10.49 -10.37 13.44
C ALA A 50 9.07 -10.50 14.01
N GLU A 51 8.91 -11.18 15.14
CA GLU A 51 7.65 -11.30 15.87
C GLU A 51 7.12 -9.94 16.33
N ARG A 52 7.99 -9.08 16.89
CA ARG A 52 7.62 -7.72 17.28
C ARG A 52 7.17 -6.87 16.10
N VAL A 53 7.92 -6.89 14.98
CA VAL A 53 7.57 -6.15 13.76
C VAL A 53 6.21 -6.62 13.22
N ARG A 54 5.99 -7.93 13.12
CA ARG A 54 4.72 -8.50 12.68
C ARG A 54 3.55 -8.06 13.57
N SER A 55 3.70 -8.21 14.88
CA SER A 55 2.66 -7.89 15.86
C SER A 55 2.28 -6.40 15.81
N ILE A 56 3.29 -5.51 15.80
CA ILE A 56 3.05 -4.06 15.73
C ILE A 56 2.44 -3.67 14.38
N SER A 57 2.92 -4.23 13.26
CA SER A 57 2.38 -3.93 11.92
C SER A 57 0.89 -4.27 11.82
N ILE A 58 0.50 -5.47 12.26
CA ILE A 58 -0.90 -5.91 12.24
C ILE A 58 -1.76 -5.03 13.15
N ARG A 59 -1.26 -4.67 14.33
CA ARG A 59 -1.99 -3.79 15.25
C ARG A 59 -2.21 -2.40 14.66
N LEU A 60 -1.15 -1.75 14.16
CA LEU A 60 -1.22 -0.43 13.54
C LEU A 60 -2.17 -0.44 12.35
N TYR A 61 -2.07 -1.43 11.47
CA TYR A 61 -2.99 -1.59 10.34
C TYR A 61 -4.43 -1.74 10.82
N SER A 62 -4.69 -2.61 11.80
CA SER A 62 -6.05 -2.91 12.26
C SER A 62 -6.72 -1.69 12.90
N GLU A 63 -5.97 -0.94 13.73
CA GLU A 63 -6.47 0.29 14.35
C GLU A 63 -6.76 1.36 13.28
N ALA A 64 -5.84 1.57 12.34
CA ALA A 64 -5.99 2.56 11.27
C ALA A 64 -7.11 2.22 10.28
N ALA A 65 -7.19 0.96 9.83
CA ALA A 65 -8.23 0.48 8.93
C ALA A 65 -9.61 0.56 9.60
N GLY A 66 -9.69 0.22 10.89
CA GLY A 66 -10.91 0.39 11.68
C GLY A 66 -11.36 1.85 11.72
N TYR A 67 -10.45 2.78 12.04
CA TYR A 67 -10.75 4.21 12.04
C TYR A 67 -11.16 4.72 10.65
N ALA A 68 -10.37 4.44 9.60
CA ALA A 68 -10.65 4.91 8.24
C ALA A 68 -12.01 4.41 7.72
N LEU A 69 -12.42 3.20 8.11
CA LEU A 69 -13.72 2.65 7.72
C LEU A 69 -14.87 3.49 8.28
N THR A 70 -14.75 4.01 9.51
CA THR A 70 -15.74 4.95 10.08
C THR A 70 -15.86 6.26 9.28
N ARG A 71 -14.84 6.60 8.49
CA ARG A 71 -14.78 7.77 7.60
C ARG A 71 -15.12 7.42 6.15
N GLY A 72 -15.60 6.19 5.89
CA GLY A 72 -15.99 5.72 4.56
C GLY A 72 -14.81 5.37 3.65
N ILE A 73 -13.64 5.07 4.21
CA ILE A 73 -12.44 4.64 3.48
C ILE A 73 -12.03 3.23 3.92
N ILE A 74 -11.78 2.35 2.97
CA ILE A 74 -11.16 1.04 3.20
C ILE A 74 -9.66 1.20 2.93
N ILE A 75 -8.83 0.80 3.90
CA ILE A 75 -7.38 0.64 3.68
C ILE A 75 -7.15 -0.83 3.32
N ALA A 76 -6.91 -1.10 2.03
CA ALA A 76 -6.77 -2.47 1.54
C ALA A 76 -5.44 -3.09 2.00
N ASP A 77 -4.37 -2.31 1.96
CA ASP A 77 -3.04 -2.66 2.44
C ASP A 77 -2.22 -1.39 2.73
N THR A 78 -1.12 -1.54 3.45
CA THR A 78 -0.15 -0.49 3.76
C THR A 78 1.25 -1.07 3.89
N LYS A 79 2.26 -0.27 3.57
CA LYS A 79 3.67 -0.53 3.90
C LYS A 79 4.05 0.26 5.14
N PHE A 80 4.75 -0.37 6.08
CA PHE A 80 5.42 0.30 7.19
C PHE A 80 6.92 0.05 7.09
N GLU A 81 7.73 1.06 7.40
CA GLU A 81 9.17 0.87 7.61
C GLU A 81 9.49 0.96 9.10
N PHE A 82 10.36 0.06 9.55
CA PHE A 82 10.87 0.07 10.90
C PHE A 82 12.40 0.08 10.89
N GLY A 83 12.98 0.75 11.86
CA GLY A 83 14.40 0.67 12.17
C GLY A 83 14.63 0.51 13.66
N LEU A 84 15.88 0.30 14.04
CA LEU A 84 16.31 0.36 15.42
C LEU A 84 16.94 1.73 15.68
N ASP A 85 16.57 2.37 16.79
CA ASP A 85 17.25 3.59 17.23
C ASP A 85 18.61 3.29 17.88
N GLN A 86 19.25 4.33 18.44
CA GLN A 86 20.58 4.22 19.04
C GLN A 86 20.64 3.27 20.24
N ASP A 87 19.50 3.03 20.90
CA ASP A 87 19.36 2.16 22.06
C ASP A 87 18.86 0.75 21.66
N GLY A 88 18.69 0.48 20.37
CA GLY A 88 18.15 -0.80 19.86
C GLY A 88 16.62 -0.90 19.99
N THR A 89 15.91 0.21 20.20
CA THR A 89 14.45 0.23 20.26
C THR A 89 13.86 0.20 18.86
N LEU A 90 12.93 -0.73 18.64
CA LEU A 90 12.16 -0.83 17.40
C LEU A 90 11.27 0.41 17.23
N THR A 91 11.56 1.19 16.20
CA THR A 91 10.95 2.49 15.92
C THR A 91 10.31 2.48 14.55
N LEU A 92 9.07 2.95 14.46
CA LEU A 92 8.36 3.17 13.21
C LEU A 92 8.94 4.41 12.51
N MET A 93 9.17 4.31 11.21
CA MET A 93 9.83 5.33 10.40
C MET A 93 9.10 5.53 9.07
N ASP A 94 9.66 6.41 8.22
CA ASP A 94 9.11 6.77 6.91
C ASP A 94 7.71 7.42 7.01
N GLU A 95 7.04 7.58 5.87
CA GLU A 95 5.63 7.92 5.82
C GLU A 95 4.73 6.75 6.25
N ILE A 96 3.60 7.06 6.89
CA ILE A 96 2.72 6.08 7.51
C ILE A 96 1.30 6.36 7.03
N LEU A 97 0.64 5.35 6.45
CA LEU A 97 -0.77 5.41 6.06
C LEU A 97 -1.09 6.61 5.15
N THR A 98 -0.24 6.83 4.15
CA THR A 98 -0.47 7.84 3.10
C THR A 98 -1.00 7.14 1.84
N PRO A 99 -1.59 7.87 0.89
CA PRO A 99 -1.95 7.30 -0.41
C PRO A 99 -0.73 6.85 -1.25
N ASP A 100 0.50 7.14 -0.81
CA ASP A 100 1.73 6.64 -1.44
C ASP A 100 2.12 5.27 -0.89
N SER A 101 1.98 5.07 0.41
CA SER A 101 2.33 3.82 1.11
C SER A 101 1.17 2.86 1.29
N SER A 102 -0.06 3.26 0.97
CA SER A 102 -1.29 2.49 1.20
C SER A 102 -2.26 2.55 0.02
N ARG A 103 -3.09 1.52 -0.10
CA ARG A 103 -4.22 1.50 -1.03
C ARG A 103 -5.53 1.90 -0.35
N PHE A 104 -6.11 3.03 -0.77
CA PHE A 104 -7.30 3.61 -0.15
C PHE A 104 -8.50 3.54 -1.08
N TRP A 105 -9.53 2.78 -0.71
CA TRP A 105 -10.75 2.63 -1.50
C TRP A 105 -11.95 3.35 -0.86
N PRO A 106 -12.82 4.00 -1.64
CA PRO A 106 -14.09 4.49 -1.13
C PRO A 106 -14.99 3.30 -0.75
N ALA A 107 -15.41 3.23 0.51
CA ALA A 107 -16.26 2.15 1.00
C ALA A 107 -17.60 2.06 0.25
N ALA A 108 -18.15 3.19 -0.17
CA ALA A 108 -19.43 3.28 -0.88
C ALA A 108 -19.41 2.63 -2.28
N SER A 109 -18.24 2.46 -2.88
CA SER A 109 -18.07 1.88 -4.23
C SER A 109 -17.33 0.53 -4.20
N TYR A 110 -17.05 -0.01 -3.02
CA TYR A 110 -16.37 -1.29 -2.89
C TYR A 110 -17.27 -2.44 -3.36
N GLN A 111 -16.73 -3.28 -4.23
CA GLN A 111 -17.38 -4.50 -4.67
C GLN A 111 -16.34 -5.60 -4.86
N GLU A 112 -16.56 -6.75 -4.22
CA GLU A 112 -15.72 -7.92 -4.44
C GLU A 112 -15.82 -8.40 -5.89
N GLY A 113 -14.68 -8.79 -6.47
CA GLY A 113 -14.54 -9.25 -7.84
C GLY A 113 -14.33 -8.14 -8.87
N THR A 114 -14.31 -6.86 -8.47
CA THR A 114 -13.96 -5.73 -9.34
C THR A 114 -12.57 -5.19 -9.02
N ASN A 115 -12.07 -4.23 -9.83
CA ASN A 115 -10.91 -3.41 -9.47
C ASN A 115 -11.43 -2.14 -8.79
N PRO A 116 -11.30 -1.98 -7.46
CA PRO A 116 -11.92 -0.86 -6.77
C PRO A 116 -11.34 0.48 -7.25
N PRO A 117 -12.17 1.54 -7.33
CA PRO A 117 -11.64 2.89 -7.53
C PRO A 117 -10.75 3.23 -6.35
N SER A 118 -9.64 3.92 -6.60
CA SER A 118 -8.69 4.28 -5.55
C SER A 118 -8.51 5.78 -5.36
N TYR A 119 -8.23 6.17 -4.12
CA TYR A 119 -7.77 7.50 -3.74
C TYR A 119 -6.26 7.68 -3.88
N ASP A 120 -5.55 6.63 -4.28
CA ASP A 120 -4.09 6.58 -4.42
C ASP A 120 -3.62 6.78 -5.87
N LYS A 121 -2.34 6.44 -6.13
CA LYS A 121 -1.67 6.46 -7.43
C LYS A 121 -2.35 5.66 -8.53
N GLN A 122 -3.45 4.94 -8.29
CA GLN A 122 -4.10 4.12 -9.31
C GLN A 122 -4.53 4.93 -10.53
N PHE A 123 -5.02 6.16 -10.37
CA PHE A 123 -5.36 7.02 -11.51
C PHE A 123 -4.14 7.30 -12.40
N LEU A 124 -2.99 7.59 -11.79
CA LEU A 124 -1.73 7.79 -12.50
C LEU A 124 -1.27 6.50 -13.18
N ARG A 125 -1.36 5.36 -12.49
CA ARG A 125 -0.99 4.04 -13.04
C ARG A 125 -1.85 3.67 -14.24
N ASP A 126 -3.17 3.83 -14.13
CA ASP A 126 -4.11 3.55 -15.22
C ASP A 126 -3.85 4.43 -16.43
N TRP A 127 -3.50 5.71 -16.22
CA TRP A 127 -3.06 6.59 -17.31
C TRP A 127 -1.73 6.14 -17.93
N LEU A 128 -0.75 5.72 -17.12
CA LEU A 128 0.55 5.24 -17.61
C LEU A 128 0.43 3.99 -18.48
N GLU A 129 -0.53 3.09 -18.21
CA GLU A 129 -0.80 1.93 -19.07
C GLU A 129 -1.35 2.32 -20.46
N GLN A 130 -1.90 3.53 -20.61
CA GLN A 130 -2.44 4.06 -21.86
C GLN A 130 -1.52 5.11 -22.50
N ALA A 131 -0.44 5.49 -21.83
CA ALA A 131 0.40 6.59 -22.27
C ALA A 131 1.25 6.17 -23.48
N GLU A 132 1.39 7.08 -24.43
CA GLU A 132 2.22 6.88 -25.61
C GLU A 132 3.45 7.80 -25.61
N VAL A 133 4.58 7.25 -26.04
CA VAL A 133 5.82 7.97 -26.31
C VAL A 133 6.17 7.75 -27.79
N ASN A 134 6.24 8.83 -28.56
CA ASN A 134 6.47 8.79 -30.02
C ASN A 134 5.42 7.97 -30.80
N GLY A 135 4.15 8.06 -30.41
CA GLY A 135 3.03 7.36 -31.07
C GLY A 135 3.00 5.86 -30.85
N ARG A 136 3.63 5.39 -29.76
CA ARG A 136 3.64 3.98 -29.36
C ARG A 136 3.40 3.87 -27.86
N PRO A 137 2.73 2.81 -27.37
CA PRO A 137 2.60 2.55 -25.95
C PRO A 137 3.95 2.61 -25.24
N TRP A 138 3.97 3.29 -24.10
CA TRP A 138 5.17 3.44 -23.30
C TRP A 138 5.62 2.09 -22.73
N ASP A 139 6.89 1.73 -22.93
CA ASP A 139 7.47 0.44 -22.53
C ASP A 139 7.95 0.42 -21.06
N LYS A 140 7.52 1.41 -20.27
CA LYS A 140 7.89 1.61 -18.86
C LYS A 140 9.39 1.90 -18.64
N LYS A 141 10.09 2.37 -19.69
CA LYS A 141 11.49 2.81 -19.60
C LYS A 141 11.64 4.32 -19.67
N ALA A 142 12.67 4.84 -19.02
CA ALA A 142 12.96 6.27 -19.06
C ALA A 142 13.27 6.73 -20.51
N PRO A 143 12.88 7.97 -20.89
CA PRO A 143 12.11 8.92 -20.07
C PRO A 143 10.61 8.58 -20.02
N ALA A 144 10.00 8.80 -18.87
CA ALA A 144 8.54 8.68 -18.72
C ALA A 144 7.81 9.76 -19.53
N PRO A 145 6.58 9.48 -20.03
CA PRO A 145 5.77 10.46 -20.72
C PRO A 145 5.43 11.64 -19.81
N LYS A 146 5.37 12.84 -20.39
CA LYS A 146 4.97 14.05 -19.66
C LYS A 146 3.49 13.95 -19.28
N MET A 147 3.19 14.01 -17.99
CA MET A 147 1.81 13.96 -17.50
C MET A 147 0.99 15.16 -17.99
N PRO A 148 -0.22 14.92 -18.56
CA PRO A 148 -1.19 15.97 -18.83
C PRO A 148 -1.63 16.66 -17.54
N VAL A 149 -1.95 17.96 -17.62
CA VAL A 149 -2.43 18.75 -16.47
C VAL A 149 -3.64 18.10 -15.80
N LEU A 150 -4.57 17.55 -16.59
CA LEU A 150 -5.76 16.88 -16.05
C LEU A 150 -5.40 15.67 -15.17
N VAL A 151 -4.34 14.94 -15.51
CA VAL A 151 -3.89 13.80 -14.71
C VAL A 151 -3.30 14.27 -13.38
N VAL A 152 -2.54 15.36 -13.40
CA VAL A 152 -1.97 15.98 -12.21
C VAL A 152 -3.08 16.49 -11.28
N GLU A 153 -4.05 17.25 -11.80
CA GLU A 153 -5.15 17.81 -11.01
C GLU A 153 -6.06 16.71 -10.42
N ASN A 154 -6.39 15.68 -11.21
CA ASN A 154 -7.19 14.55 -10.71
C ASN A 154 -6.46 13.79 -9.61
N THR A 155 -5.15 13.54 -9.77
CA THR A 155 -4.34 12.88 -8.74
C THR A 155 -4.32 13.72 -7.46
N LYS A 156 -4.03 15.03 -7.56
CA LYS A 156 -4.04 15.95 -6.42
C LYS A 156 -5.40 16.00 -5.71
N SER A 157 -6.49 16.02 -6.48
CA SER A 157 -7.85 16.04 -5.94
C SER A 157 -8.14 14.78 -5.13
N LYS A 158 -7.66 13.60 -5.57
CA LYS A 158 -7.87 12.34 -4.84
C LYS A 158 -7.11 12.29 -3.51
N TYR A 159 -5.88 12.79 -3.49
CA TYR A 159 -5.11 12.92 -2.25
C TYR A 159 -5.78 13.89 -1.28
N SER A 160 -6.28 15.03 -1.77
CA SER A 160 -6.97 16.02 -0.96
C SER A 160 -8.30 15.48 -0.40
N GLU A 161 -9.03 14.68 -1.17
CA GLU A 161 -10.27 14.02 -0.74
C GLU A 161 -9.99 13.01 0.38
N ALA A 162 -8.95 12.18 0.23
CA ALA A 162 -8.53 11.24 1.27
C ALA A 162 -8.12 11.96 2.56
N LEU A 163 -7.28 12.99 2.46
CA LEU A 163 -6.87 13.81 3.61
C LEU A 163 -8.07 14.44 4.31
N SER A 164 -8.99 15.02 3.54
CA SER A 164 -10.18 15.67 4.10
C SER A 164 -11.06 14.68 4.85
N LYS A 165 -11.28 13.48 4.30
CA LYS A 165 -12.07 12.44 4.98
C LYS A 165 -11.40 11.93 6.27
N ILE A 166 -10.09 11.72 6.25
CA ILE A 166 -9.36 11.09 7.36
C ILE A 166 -9.07 12.08 8.49
N ALA A 167 -8.55 13.27 8.15
CA ALA A 167 -7.95 14.19 9.12
C ALA A 167 -8.84 15.39 9.46
N LEU A 168 -9.75 15.79 8.57
CA LEU A 168 -10.60 16.96 8.77
C LEU A 168 -12.01 16.48 9.11
N SER A 169 -12.48 16.84 10.30
CA SER A 169 -13.86 16.62 10.68
C SER A 169 -14.70 17.81 10.21
N ASN A 170 -15.87 17.52 9.64
CA ASN A 170 -16.99 18.47 9.65
C ASN A 170 -17.60 18.52 11.06
#